data_AF-A0AAU9XDW0-F1
#
_entry.id   AF-A0AAU9XDW0-F1
#
_cell.length_a   1.000
_cell.length_b   1.000
_cell.length_c   1.000
_cell.angle_alpha   90.00
_cell.angle_beta   90.00
_cell.angle_gamma   90.00
#
_symmetry.space_group_name_H-M   'P 1'
#
loop_
_entity.id
_entity.type
_entity.pdbx_description
1 polymer ?
#
loop_
_entity_poly.entity_id
_entity_poly.type
_entity_poly.pdbx_seq_one_letter_code
_entity_poly.pdbx_strand_id
1 'polypeptide(L)'
;MDAENVLKLIKFTSTVATGVIAGGAIYINLAEHPARMQLDDVQSLHRQWRESFDRAKYLMAGTSLLPIAGGIAAFAIDQSKGKPWLITAGLMAFNMPYTALAMKSRVIDPIYDYEVAAKMDPGKVRDTVDKWNTFHKVRTIIDVSTLVWCVYNLAKALGVALSSCKMGFDLDDLFPYLEVISTVAAGMFVGGAVYINVVEHPARMTIQDTTSCHKEWMESFDRAKVFQSRLALVSIISGAGAYYCNPKKGLPFLVGGGLIATIFPYTLFVLKPNSIDPIYDKEVTARKSEGVVRETIDKWNSYHMVRSIITFPVFVGYVLYLSSGHKKFW
;
A
#
# COMPACT_ATOMS: atom_id res chain seq x y z
N MET A 1 -6.61 -30.29 -7.44
CA MET A 1 -5.48 -29.73 -6.66
C MET A 1 -5.52 -30.39 -5.29
N ASP A 2 -4.45 -30.98 -4.80
CA ASP A 2 -4.43 -31.55 -3.44
C ASP A 2 -4.52 -30.46 -2.36
N ALA A 3 -4.87 -30.84 -1.14
CA ALA A 3 -5.08 -29.93 -0.01
C ALA A 3 -3.86 -29.03 0.28
N GLU A 4 -2.64 -29.54 0.10
CA GLU A 4 -1.41 -28.79 0.35
C GLU A 4 -1.20 -27.69 -0.69
N ASN A 5 -1.47 -27.98 -1.97
CA ASN A 5 -1.41 -27.01 -3.04
C ASN A 5 -2.52 -25.94 -2.91
N VAL A 6 -3.73 -26.33 -2.49
CA VAL A 6 -4.81 -25.37 -2.18
C VAL A 6 -4.41 -24.44 -1.03
N LEU A 7 -3.83 -24.99 0.05
CA LEU A 7 -3.32 -24.19 1.15
C LEU A 7 -2.26 -23.20 0.66
N LYS A 8 -1.25 -23.63 -0.10
CA LYS A 8 -0.22 -22.72 -0.63
C LYS A 8 -0.83 -21.57 -1.44
N LEU A 9 -1.79 -21.87 -2.31
CA LEU A 9 -2.48 -20.87 -3.10
C LEU A 9 -3.20 -19.85 -2.22
N ILE A 10 -3.94 -20.31 -1.19
CA ILE A 10 -4.62 -19.44 -0.23
C ILE A 10 -3.64 -18.53 0.49
N LYS A 11 -2.53 -19.08 1.01
CA LYS A 11 -1.52 -18.31 1.75
C LYS A 11 -0.90 -17.22 0.86
N PHE A 12 -0.59 -17.59 -0.38
CA PHE A 12 -0.07 -16.67 -1.39
C PHE A 12 -1.06 -15.54 -1.70
N THR A 13 -2.28 -15.86 -2.13
CA THR A 13 -3.26 -14.85 -2.54
C THR A 13 -3.68 -13.95 -1.38
N SER A 14 -3.84 -14.51 -0.18
CA SER A 14 -4.16 -13.74 1.03
C SER A 14 -3.07 -12.72 1.34
N THR A 15 -1.80 -13.12 1.26
CA THR A 15 -0.67 -12.22 1.57
C THR A 15 -0.49 -11.14 0.50
N VAL A 16 -0.67 -11.46 -0.77
CA VAL A 16 -0.61 -10.45 -1.85
C VAL A 16 -1.71 -9.41 -1.65
N ALA A 17 -2.94 -9.86 -1.37
CA ALA A 17 -4.08 -8.97 -1.20
C ALA A 17 -3.94 -8.08 0.04
N THR A 18 -3.44 -8.61 1.17
CA THR A 18 -3.16 -7.82 2.37
C THR A 18 -2.03 -6.81 2.13
N GLY A 19 -1.04 -7.13 1.30
CA GLY A 19 0.01 -6.20 0.87
C GLY A 19 -0.54 -4.97 0.16
N VAL A 20 -1.44 -5.19 -0.82
CA VAL A 20 -2.08 -4.10 -1.57
C VAL A 20 -2.89 -3.19 -0.64
N ILE A 21 -3.71 -3.76 0.25
CA ILE A 21 -4.53 -2.97 1.19
C ILE A 21 -3.64 -2.20 2.16
N ALA A 22 -2.68 -2.88 2.81
CA ALA A 22 -1.82 -2.27 3.82
C ALA A 22 -1.04 -1.08 3.24
N GLY A 23 -0.49 -1.24 2.03
CA GLY A 23 0.21 -0.16 1.34
C GLY A 23 -0.69 1.02 0.98
N GLY A 24 -1.92 0.76 0.52
CA GLY A 24 -2.90 1.82 0.26
C GLY A 24 -3.32 2.55 1.55
N ALA A 25 -3.64 1.81 2.62
CA ALA A 25 -4.09 2.36 3.90
C ALA A 25 -3.04 3.28 4.54
N ILE A 26 -1.78 2.83 4.59
CA ILE A 26 -0.69 3.67 5.14
C ILE A 26 -0.41 4.88 4.25
N TYR A 27 -0.51 4.72 2.92
CA TYR A 27 -0.35 5.82 1.98
C TYR A 27 -1.40 6.91 2.19
N ILE A 28 -2.68 6.53 2.38
CA ILE A 28 -3.77 7.46 2.69
C ILE A 28 -3.40 8.33 3.91
N ASN A 29 -2.94 7.72 5.01
CA ASN A 29 -2.64 8.46 6.23
C ASN A 29 -1.41 9.37 6.10
N LEU A 30 -0.38 8.96 5.36
CA LEU A 30 0.92 9.64 5.35
C LEU A 30 1.08 10.66 4.22
N ALA A 31 0.39 10.46 3.10
CA ALA A 31 0.55 11.28 1.90
C ALA A 31 -0.76 11.94 1.47
N GLU A 32 -1.75 11.16 1.06
CA GLU A 32 -2.98 11.70 0.45
C GLU A 32 -3.80 12.54 1.43
N HIS A 33 -4.10 12.03 2.63
CA HIS A 33 -4.95 12.78 3.55
C HIS A 33 -4.30 14.09 4.00
N PRO A 34 -3.01 14.12 4.43
CA PRO A 34 -2.35 15.38 4.73
C PRO A 34 -2.32 16.36 3.54
N ALA A 35 -2.14 15.86 2.31
CA ALA A 35 -2.16 16.68 1.09
C ALA A 35 -3.54 17.28 0.81
N ARG A 36 -4.59 16.45 0.89
CA ARG A 36 -5.98 16.89 0.82
C ARG A 36 -6.29 18.00 1.82
N MET A 37 -5.78 17.92 3.04
CA MET A 37 -6.01 18.94 4.07
C MET A 37 -5.33 20.28 3.75
N GLN A 38 -4.38 20.34 2.81
CA GLN A 38 -3.79 21.59 2.33
C GLN A 38 -4.64 22.30 1.26
N LEU A 39 -5.70 21.68 0.73
CA LEU A 39 -6.59 22.36 -0.20
C LEU A 39 -7.36 23.45 0.52
N ASP A 40 -7.34 24.67 -0.01
CA ASP A 40 -7.95 25.84 0.64
C ASP A 40 -9.47 25.79 0.51
N ASP A 41 -9.94 25.48 -0.71
CA ASP A 41 -11.35 25.29 -1.02
C ASP A 41 -11.90 23.97 -0.46
N VAL A 42 -12.95 24.08 0.35
CA VAL A 42 -13.60 22.92 0.97
C VAL A 42 -14.27 22.02 -0.07
N GLN A 43 -14.74 22.56 -1.19
CA GLN A 43 -15.41 21.75 -2.22
C GLN A 43 -14.42 20.83 -2.92
N SER A 44 -13.23 21.34 -3.23
CA SER A 44 -12.11 20.57 -3.78
C SER A 44 -11.61 19.52 -2.78
N LEU A 45 -11.45 19.89 -1.51
CA LEU A 45 -11.10 18.98 -0.42
C LEU A 45 -12.09 17.82 -0.29
N HIS A 46 -13.37 18.16 -0.22
CA HIS A 46 -14.47 17.20 -0.07
C HIS A 46 -14.60 16.30 -1.28
N ARG A 47 -14.53 16.88 -2.49
CA ARG A 47 -14.58 16.13 -3.74
C ARG A 47 -13.45 15.11 -3.84
N GLN A 48 -12.22 15.51 -3.52
CA GLN A 48 -11.08 14.58 -3.51
C GLN A 48 -11.35 13.43 -2.53
N TRP A 49 -11.74 13.73 -1.29
CA TRP A 49 -12.05 12.70 -0.28
C TRP A 49 -13.15 11.75 -0.74
N ARG A 50 -14.26 12.29 -1.24
CA ARG A 50 -15.43 11.50 -1.62
C ARG A 50 -15.07 10.56 -2.76
N GLU A 51 -14.42 11.07 -3.80
CA GLU A 51 -14.05 10.28 -4.98
C GLU A 51 -13.01 9.22 -4.66
N SER A 52 -12.01 9.53 -3.83
CA SER A 52 -11.01 8.53 -3.44
C SER A 52 -11.60 7.49 -2.50
N PHE A 53 -12.47 7.88 -1.56
CA PHE A 53 -13.23 6.95 -0.72
C PHE A 53 -14.12 6.02 -1.56
N ASP A 54 -14.83 6.57 -2.56
CA ASP A 54 -15.73 5.80 -3.41
C ASP A 54 -15.00 4.74 -4.24
N ARG A 55 -13.82 5.09 -4.76
CA ARG A 55 -12.96 4.16 -5.50
C ARG A 55 -12.31 3.14 -4.57
N ALA A 56 -11.80 3.60 -3.43
CA ALA A 56 -11.15 2.75 -2.43
C ALA A 56 -12.09 1.65 -1.94
N LYS A 57 -13.39 1.93 -1.74
CA LYS A 57 -14.33 0.92 -1.23
C LYS A 57 -14.39 -0.34 -2.11
N TYR A 58 -14.29 -0.19 -3.44
CA TYR A 58 -14.29 -1.31 -4.38
C TYR A 58 -12.97 -2.07 -4.39
N LEU A 59 -11.84 -1.34 -4.39
CA LEU A 59 -10.52 -1.95 -4.26
C LEU A 59 -10.45 -2.79 -2.98
N MET A 60 -10.85 -2.21 -1.85
CA MET A 60 -10.87 -2.86 -0.54
C MET A 60 -11.78 -4.07 -0.49
N ALA A 61 -12.98 -4.00 -1.07
CA ALA A 61 -13.90 -5.14 -1.12
C ALA A 61 -13.26 -6.32 -1.85
N GLY A 62 -12.69 -6.08 -3.05
CA GLY A 62 -12.04 -7.12 -3.83
C GLY A 62 -10.84 -7.75 -3.11
N THR A 63 -9.97 -6.93 -2.53
CA THR A 63 -8.74 -7.41 -1.89
C THR A 63 -8.99 -7.99 -0.49
N SER A 64 -10.07 -7.63 0.22
CA SER A 64 -10.34 -8.18 1.56
C SER A 64 -11.05 -9.53 1.52
N LEU A 65 -11.80 -9.82 0.46
CA LEU A 65 -12.51 -11.10 0.33
C LEU A 65 -11.56 -12.30 0.24
N LEU A 66 -10.43 -12.14 -0.45
CA LEU A 66 -9.42 -13.19 -0.59
C LEU A 66 -8.88 -13.70 0.76
N PRO A 67 -8.34 -12.84 1.66
CA PRO A 67 -7.87 -13.28 2.97
C PRO A 67 -8.99 -13.74 3.91
N ILE A 68 -10.22 -13.19 3.80
CA ILE A 68 -11.35 -13.62 4.63
C ILE A 68 -11.79 -15.03 4.25
N ALA A 69 -12.17 -15.25 3.00
CA ALA A 69 -12.64 -16.55 2.53
C ALA A 69 -11.50 -17.58 2.54
N GLY A 70 -10.31 -17.17 2.10
CA GLY A 70 -9.11 -17.99 2.12
C GLY A 70 -8.76 -18.45 3.53
N GLY A 71 -8.75 -17.55 4.52
CA GLY A 71 -8.42 -17.91 5.90
C GLY A 71 -9.38 -18.92 6.53
N ILE A 72 -10.68 -18.77 6.28
CA ILE A 72 -11.70 -19.74 6.71
C ILE A 72 -11.49 -21.09 6.02
N ALA A 73 -11.29 -21.08 4.70
CA ALA A 73 -11.06 -22.29 3.92
C ALA A 73 -9.78 -23.01 4.35
N ALA A 74 -8.69 -22.29 4.61
CA ALA A 74 -7.43 -22.86 5.08
C ALA A 74 -7.61 -23.59 6.41
N PHE A 75 -8.37 -23.02 7.34
CA PHE A 75 -8.66 -23.65 8.63
C PHE A 75 -9.57 -24.88 8.49
N ALA A 76 -10.54 -24.84 7.57
CA ALA A 76 -11.37 -25.99 7.26
C ALA A 76 -10.59 -27.16 6.64
N ILE A 77 -9.56 -26.87 5.83
CA ILE A 77 -8.70 -27.87 5.20
C ILE A 77 -7.72 -28.49 6.22
N ASP A 78 -7.06 -27.66 7.02
CA ASP A 78 -6.09 -28.09 8.04
C ASP A 78 -6.11 -27.09 9.19
N GLN A 79 -6.61 -27.50 10.35
CA GLN A 79 -6.76 -26.60 11.50
C GLN A 79 -5.41 -26.10 12.03
N SER A 80 -4.35 -26.90 11.94
CA SER A 80 -3.02 -26.53 12.44
C SER A 80 -2.36 -25.50 11.51
N LYS A 81 -2.28 -25.83 10.21
CA LYS A 81 -1.68 -24.95 9.20
C LYS A 81 -2.55 -23.75 8.85
N GLY A 82 -3.87 -23.86 9.04
CA GLY A 82 -4.86 -22.85 8.70
C GLY A 82 -5.15 -21.85 9.82
N LYS A 83 -4.85 -22.16 11.09
CA LYS A 83 -5.13 -21.25 12.22
C LYS A 83 -4.55 -19.83 12.04
N PRO A 84 -3.29 -19.63 11.57
CA PRO A 84 -2.79 -18.27 11.31
C PRO A 84 -3.58 -17.51 10.25
N TRP A 85 -4.15 -18.23 9.28
CA TRP A 85 -4.93 -17.66 8.20
C TRP A 85 -6.38 -17.39 8.63
N LEU A 86 -6.93 -18.16 9.56
CA LEU A 86 -8.18 -17.80 10.23
C LEU A 86 -8.04 -16.50 11.04
N ILE A 87 -6.89 -16.29 11.71
CA ILE A 87 -6.60 -15.02 12.38
C ILE A 87 -6.52 -13.88 11.35
N THR A 88 -5.86 -14.12 10.21
CA THR A 88 -5.83 -13.17 9.08
C THR A 88 -7.24 -12.81 8.61
N ALA A 89 -8.13 -13.81 8.46
CA ALA A 89 -9.53 -13.58 8.11
C ALA A 89 -10.25 -12.73 9.16
N GLY A 90 -10.06 -13.00 10.45
CA GLY A 90 -10.64 -12.21 11.53
C GLY A 90 -10.19 -10.75 11.53
N LEU A 91 -8.89 -10.51 11.35
CA LEU A 91 -8.32 -9.15 11.26
C LEU A 91 -8.87 -8.41 10.04
N MET A 92 -8.94 -9.04 8.87
CA MET A 92 -9.50 -8.40 7.67
C MET A 92 -11.01 -8.17 7.78
N ALA A 93 -11.73 -9.13 8.39
CA ALA A 93 -13.17 -9.03 8.60
C ALA A 93 -13.54 -7.91 9.57
N PHE A 94 -12.68 -7.57 10.54
CA PHE A 94 -12.89 -6.48 11.51
C PHE A 94 -13.21 -5.13 10.84
N ASN A 95 -12.59 -4.84 9.69
CA ASN A 95 -12.76 -3.57 9.00
C ASN A 95 -14.23 -3.26 8.62
N MET A 96 -15.02 -4.28 8.26
CA MET A 96 -16.42 -4.12 7.86
C MET A 96 -17.34 -3.67 9.00
N PRO A 97 -17.47 -4.42 10.13
CA PRO A 97 -18.27 -3.99 11.27
C PRO A 97 -17.72 -2.70 11.90
N TYR A 98 -16.39 -2.52 11.94
CA TYR A 98 -15.81 -1.25 12.40
C TYR A 98 -16.29 -0.07 11.55
N THR A 99 -16.25 -0.19 10.22
CA THR A 99 -16.75 0.86 9.32
C THR A 99 -18.24 1.11 9.54
N ALA A 100 -19.06 0.06 9.64
CA ALA A 100 -20.50 0.20 9.82
C ALA A 100 -20.88 0.85 11.16
N LEU A 101 -20.23 0.46 12.25
CA LEU A 101 -20.62 0.86 13.61
C LEU A 101 -19.91 2.13 14.10
N ALA A 102 -18.63 2.31 13.74
CA ALA A 102 -17.81 3.40 14.25
C ALA A 102 -17.67 4.57 13.27
N MET A 103 -17.70 4.31 11.95
CA MET A 103 -17.42 5.34 10.95
C MET A 103 -18.67 5.84 10.23
N LYS A 104 -19.56 4.94 9.79
CA LYS A 104 -20.63 5.22 8.83
C LYS A 104 -21.48 6.43 9.22
N SER A 105 -22.15 6.37 10.37
CA SER A 105 -23.03 7.45 10.83
C SER A 105 -22.30 8.69 11.35
N ARG A 106 -21.01 8.57 11.68
CA ARG A 106 -20.26 9.63 12.37
C ARG A 106 -19.43 10.51 11.44
N VAL A 107 -18.84 9.91 10.40
CA VAL A 107 -17.80 10.56 9.57
C VAL A 107 -17.87 10.18 8.08
N ILE A 108 -18.81 9.32 7.66
CA ILE A 108 -19.01 8.98 6.25
C ILE A 108 -20.34 9.56 5.76
N ASP A 109 -21.48 9.04 6.23
CA ASP A 109 -22.81 9.48 5.80
C ASP A 109 -23.03 11.00 5.91
N PRO A 110 -22.57 11.70 6.97
CA PRO A 110 -22.81 13.13 7.10
C PRO A 110 -22.22 13.97 5.97
N ILE A 111 -21.20 13.46 5.28
CA ILE A 111 -20.48 14.17 4.21
C ILE A 111 -20.37 13.33 2.93
N TYR A 112 -21.07 12.19 2.79
CA TYR A 112 -20.89 11.35 1.59
C TYR A 112 -21.57 11.93 0.36
N ASP A 113 -22.75 12.54 0.55
CA ASP A 113 -23.53 13.17 -0.52
C ASP A 113 -23.05 14.60 -0.82
N TYR A 114 -22.92 14.93 -2.10
CA TYR A 114 -22.45 16.26 -2.53
C TYR A 114 -23.40 17.38 -2.18
N GLU A 115 -24.71 17.18 -2.38
CA GLU A 115 -25.70 18.23 -2.14
C GLU A 115 -25.86 18.53 -0.65
N VAL A 116 -25.77 17.48 0.18
CA VAL A 116 -25.75 17.62 1.64
C VAL A 116 -24.50 18.36 2.07
N ALA A 117 -23.30 17.91 1.65
CA ALA A 117 -22.04 18.53 2.03
C ALA A 117 -21.92 19.99 1.55
N ALA A 118 -22.43 20.33 0.37
CA ALA A 118 -22.39 21.69 -0.17
C ALA A 118 -23.21 22.71 0.63
N LYS A 119 -24.22 22.24 1.39
CA LYS A 119 -25.07 23.09 2.25
C LYS A 119 -24.54 23.21 3.68
N MET A 120 -23.51 22.45 4.05
CA MET A 120 -22.93 22.48 5.38
C MET A 120 -21.95 23.64 5.56
N ASP A 121 -21.74 24.03 6.81
CA ASP A 121 -20.61 24.90 7.16
C ASP A 121 -19.28 24.30 6.65
N PRO A 122 -18.45 25.05 5.91
CA PRO A 122 -17.17 24.58 5.39
C PRO A 122 -16.22 24.03 6.45
N GLY A 123 -16.17 24.67 7.63
CA GLY A 123 -15.35 24.22 8.75
C GLY A 123 -15.79 22.84 9.22
N LYS A 124 -17.10 22.62 9.37
CA LYS A 124 -17.67 21.33 9.74
C LYS A 124 -17.36 20.21 8.73
N VAL A 125 -17.38 20.47 7.43
CA VAL A 125 -17.01 19.47 6.41
C VAL A 125 -15.54 19.09 6.56
N ARG A 126 -14.65 20.09 6.64
CA ARG A 126 -13.22 19.90 6.85
C ARG A 126 -12.92 19.09 8.11
N ASP A 127 -13.52 19.46 9.24
CA ASP A 127 -13.36 18.77 10.52
C ASP A 127 -13.86 17.32 10.45
N THR A 128 -14.95 17.07 9.72
CA THR A 128 -15.48 15.71 9.54
C THR A 128 -14.53 14.85 8.70
N VAL A 129 -13.91 15.41 7.65
CA VAL A 129 -12.89 14.73 6.84
C VAL A 129 -11.62 14.44 7.66
N ASP A 130 -11.16 15.36 8.51
CA ASP A 130 -10.02 15.13 9.40
C ASP A 130 -10.34 14.06 10.46
N LYS A 131 -11.54 14.14 11.05
CA LYS A 131 -12.03 13.13 11.98
C LYS A 131 -12.13 11.76 11.31
N TRP A 132 -12.60 11.68 10.06
CA TRP A 132 -12.61 10.43 9.28
C TRP A 132 -11.23 9.78 9.24
N ASN A 133 -10.17 10.56 9.03
CA ASN A 133 -8.81 10.03 8.97
C ASN A 133 -8.34 9.48 10.33
N THR A 134 -8.78 10.07 11.44
CA THR A 134 -8.51 9.53 12.78
C THR A 134 -9.11 8.13 12.97
N PHE A 135 -10.32 7.89 12.47
CA PHE A 135 -10.90 6.54 12.46
C PHE A 135 -10.19 5.63 11.46
N HIS A 136 -9.80 6.16 10.30
CA HIS A 136 -9.08 5.38 9.28
C HIS A 136 -7.74 4.84 9.79
N LYS A 137 -7.03 5.57 10.68
CA LYS A 137 -5.79 5.08 11.31
C LYS A 137 -5.94 3.72 12.00
N VAL A 138 -7.11 3.43 12.58
CA VAL A 138 -7.39 2.11 13.19
C VAL A 138 -7.32 1.00 12.13
N ARG A 139 -7.91 1.25 10.95
CA ARG A 139 -7.87 0.30 9.82
C ARG A 139 -6.45 0.11 9.32
N THR A 140 -5.68 1.19 9.18
CA THR A 140 -4.27 1.11 8.79
C THR A 140 -3.44 0.27 9.74
N ILE A 141 -3.64 0.41 11.06
CA ILE A 141 -2.96 -0.44 12.04
C ILE A 141 -3.31 -1.91 11.82
N ILE A 142 -4.59 -2.23 11.63
CA ILE A 142 -5.05 -3.60 11.37
C ILE A 142 -4.47 -4.15 10.06
N ASP A 143 -4.54 -3.38 8.97
CA ASP A 143 -4.11 -3.81 7.64
C ASP A 143 -2.58 -4.04 7.59
N VAL A 144 -1.79 -3.11 8.15
CA VAL A 144 -0.32 -3.25 8.25
C VAL A 144 0.06 -4.41 9.15
N SER A 145 -0.59 -4.55 10.32
CA SER A 145 -0.34 -5.69 11.23
C SER A 145 -0.68 -7.02 10.57
N THR A 146 -1.74 -7.06 9.75
CA THR A 146 -2.16 -8.24 9.01
C THR A 146 -1.14 -8.63 7.94
N LEU A 147 -0.59 -7.65 7.19
CA LEU A 147 0.49 -7.92 6.25
C LEU A 147 1.72 -8.51 6.95
N VAL A 148 2.17 -7.87 8.04
CA VAL A 148 3.31 -8.37 8.83
C VAL A 148 3.04 -9.79 9.33
N TRP A 149 1.84 -10.05 9.84
CA TRP A 149 1.41 -11.37 10.30
C TRP A 149 1.45 -12.43 9.18
N CYS A 150 0.93 -12.11 8.00
CA CYS A 150 0.93 -13.02 6.85
C CYS A 150 2.36 -13.38 6.43
N VAL A 151 3.22 -12.37 6.22
CA VAL A 151 4.61 -12.56 5.79
C VAL A 151 5.41 -13.32 6.84
N TYR A 152 5.25 -12.98 8.12
CA TYR A 152 5.90 -13.69 9.22
C TYR A 152 5.50 -15.17 9.25
N ASN A 153 4.22 -15.51 9.06
CA ASN A 153 3.78 -16.89 9.05
C ASN A 153 4.22 -17.66 7.81
N LEU A 154 4.40 -17.00 6.67
CA LEU A 154 5.03 -17.60 5.49
C LEU A 154 6.50 -17.95 5.76
N ALA A 155 7.27 -17.01 6.33
CA ALA A 155 8.67 -17.24 6.69
C ALA A 155 8.84 -18.29 7.80
N LYS A 156 7.98 -18.24 8.84
CA LYS A 156 8.03 -19.14 10.01
C LYS A 156 7.70 -20.59 9.70
N ALA A 157 6.75 -20.85 8.80
CA ALA A 157 6.23 -22.20 8.52
C ALA A 157 7.30 -23.21 8.09
N LEU A 158 8.55 -22.80 7.88
CA LEU A 158 9.63 -23.60 7.30
C LEU A 158 10.96 -23.57 8.08
N GLY A 159 11.03 -23.01 9.30
CA GLY A 159 12.27 -23.15 10.06
C GLY A 159 12.54 -22.26 11.27
N VAL A 160 11.61 -21.42 11.74
CA VAL A 160 11.86 -20.69 12.99
C VAL A 160 11.52 -21.58 14.18
N ALA A 161 12.34 -22.61 14.40
CA ALA A 161 12.64 -22.99 15.76
C ALA A 161 13.42 -21.80 16.31
N LEU A 162 12.82 -21.05 17.23
CA LEU A 162 13.60 -20.18 18.12
C LEU A 162 14.60 -21.12 18.78
N SER A 163 15.84 -21.12 18.28
CA SER A 163 16.92 -21.91 18.86
C SER A 163 17.01 -21.48 20.32
N SER A 164 16.71 -22.41 21.22
CA SER A 164 16.86 -22.23 22.65
C SER A 164 18.29 -21.76 22.92
N CYS A 165 18.41 -20.55 23.49
CA CYS A 165 19.57 -20.03 24.20
C CYS A 165 20.94 -20.43 23.61
N LYS A 166 21.37 -19.74 22.54
CA LYS A 166 22.80 -19.61 22.24
C LYS A 166 23.21 -18.17 22.52
N MET A 167 24.18 -17.96 23.41
CA MET A 167 24.85 -16.67 23.54
C MET A 167 25.75 -16.47 22.33
N GLY A 168 25.25 -15.76 21.32
CA GLY A 168 25.98 -15.37 20.11
C GLY A 168 25.00 -14.86 19.05
N PHE A 169 25.32 -13.75 18.39
CA PHE A 169 24.55 -13.27 17.24
C PHE A 169 25.04 -14.04 16.00
N ASP A 170 24.27 -15.01 15.53
CA ASP A 170 24.55 -15.73 14.28
C ASP A 170 23.88 -15.00 13.11
N LEU A 171 24.58 -14.87 11.98
CA LEU A 171 24.02 -14.30 10.75
C LEU A 171 22.84 -15.14 10.25
N ASP A 172 22.84 -16.44 10.52
CA ASP A 172 21.73 -17.35 10.18
C ASP A 172 20.45 -17.04 10.98
N ASP A 173 20.57 -16.54 12.22
CA ASP A 173 19.42 -16.13 13.03
C ASP A 173 18.79 -14.83 12.52
N LEU A 174 19.56 -13.97 11.85
CA LEU A 174 19.09 -12.70 11.30
C LEU A 174 18.31 -12.88 9.99
N PHE A 175 18.63 -13.90 9.19
CA PHE A 175 18.05 -14.13 7.86
C PHE A 175 16.50 -14.08 7.81
N PRO A 176 15.76 -14.79 8.67
CA PRO A 176 14.29 -14.80 8.62
C PRO A 176 13.67 -13.42 8.86
N TYR A 177 14.32 -12.57 9.67
CA TYR A 177 13.84 -11.22 9.91
C TYR A 177 14.05 -10.32 8.70
N LEU A 178 15.18 -10.48 7.99
CA LEU A 178 15.50 -9.69 6.81
C LEU A 178 14.57 -10.00 5.63
N GLU A 179 14.23 -11.26 5.38
CA GLU A 179 13.25 -11.60 4.34
C GLU A 179 11.85 -11.08 4.65
N VAL A 180 11.44 -11.11 5.93
CA VAL A 180 10.16 -10.55 6.37
C VAL A 180 10.15 -9.04 6.16
N ILE A 181 11.19 -8.33 6.63
CA ILE A 181 11.31 -6.87 6.47
C ILE A 181 11.31 -6.49 4.99
N SER A 182 12.07 -7.21 4.16
CA SER A 182 12.15 -6.94 2.72
C SER A 182 10.79 -7.09 2.04
N THR A 183 10.07 -8.15 2.39
CA THR A 183 8.76 -8.47 1.80
C THR A 183 7.66 -7.53 2.27
N VAL A 184 7.61 -7.20 3.56
CA VAL A 184 6.64 -6.23 4.10
C VAL A 184 6.88 -4.84 3.48
N ALA A 185 8.13 -4.39 3.39
CA ALA A 185 8.47 -3.11 2.79
C ALA A 185 8.09 -3.05 1.30
N ALA A 186 8.36 -4.13 0.54
CA ALA A 186 7.94 -4.24 -0.86
C ALA A 186 6.41 -4.22 -1.01
N GLY A 187 5.69 -4.95 -0.14
CA GLY A 187 4.23 -4.99 -0.11
C GLY A 187 3.59 -3.63 0.16
N MET A 188 4.09 -2.91 1.18
CA MET A 188 3.62 -1.55 1.47
C MET A 188 3.94 -0.58 0.32
N PHE A 189 5.13 -0.69 -0.29
CA PHE A 189 5.52 0.15 -1.42
C PHE A 189 4.55 -0.02 -2.59
N VAL A 190 4.34 -1.27 -3.02
CA VAL A 190 3.51 -1.55 -4.18
C VAL A 190 2.04 -1.27 -3.90
N GLY A 191 1.54 -1.56 -2.70
CA GLY A 191 0.16 -1.24 -2.34
C GLY A 191 -0.11 0.27 -2.43
N GLY A 192 0.84 1.09 -1.96
CA GLY A 192 0.76 2.55 -2.11
C GLY A 192 0.85 2.98 -3.59
N ALA A 193 1.77 2.41 -4.38
CA ALA A 193 1.91 2.75 -5.80
C ALA A 193 0.66 2.40 -6.62
N VAL A 194 0.08 1.22 -6.40
CA VAL A 194 -1.17 0.81 -7.03
C VAL A 194 -2.32 1.73 -6.60
N TYR A 195 -2.40 2.06 -5.30
CA TYR A 195 -3.41 2.98 -4.78
C TYR A 195 -3.34 4.37 -5.45
N ILE A 196 -2.14 4.93 -5.59
CA ILE A 196 -1.91 6.20 -6.31
C ILE A 196 -2.51 6.11 -7.71
N ASN A 197 -2.18 5.05 -8.46
CA ASN A 197 -2.57 4.91 -9.85
C ASN A 197 -4.09 4.78 -10.05
N VAL A 198 -4.77 4.00 -9.21
CA VAL A 198 -6.17 3.58 -9.46
C VAL A 198 -7.20 4.27 -8.56
N VAL A 199 -6.78 4.91 -7.46
CA VAL A 199 -7.66 5.56 -6.50
C VAL A 199 -7.40 7.05 -6.41
N GLU A 200 -6.22 7.45 -5.91
CA GLU A 200 -5.91 8.86 -5.63
C GLU A 200 -5.88 9.68 -6.93
N HIS A 201 -5.14 9.24 -7.94
CA HIS A 201 -4.99 10.03 -9.16
C HIS A 201 -6.33 10.25 -9.88
N PRO A 202 -7.17 9.22 -10.14
CA PRO A 202 -8.49 9.45 -10.71
C PRO A 202 -9.38 10.35 -9.85
N ALA A 203 -9.30 10.27 -8.52
CA ALA A 203 -10.05 11.14 -7.62
C ALA A 203 -9.57 12.59 -7.70
N ARG A 204 -8.26 12.82 -7.70
CA ARG A 204 -7.63 14.13 -7.89
C ARG A 204 -8.09 14.79 -9.17
N MET A 205 -8.11 14.04 -10.27
CA MET A 205 -8.50 14.57 -11.59
C MET A 205 -9.98 14.99 -11.66
N THR A 206 -10.80 14.66 -10.67
CA THR A 206 -12.18 15.18 -10.58
C THR A 206 -12.26 16.59 -9.99
N ILE A 207 -11.21 17.07 -9.29
CA ILE A 207 -11.15 18.43 -8.75
C ILE A 207 -11.25 19.41 -9.93
N GLN A 208 -12.25 20.29 -9.90
CA GLN A 208 -12.58 21.15 -11.03
C GLN A 208 -11.51 22.24 -11.21
N ASP A 209 -11.18 22.95 -10.13
CA ASP A 209 -10.13 23.95 -10.14
C ASP A 209 -8.75 23.32 -10.37
N THR A 210 -8.10 23.71 -11.47
CA THR A 210 -6.80 23.17 -11.85
C THR A 210 -5.72 23.54 -10.83
N THR A 211 -5.82 24.70 -10.17
CA THR A 211 -4.87 25.12 -9.13
C THR A 211 -4.94 24.20 -7.92
N SER A 212 -6.14 23.88 -7.44
CA SER A 212 -6.37 22.96 -6.33
C SER A 212 -5.98 21.52 -6.69
N CYS A 213 -6.31 21.06 -7.90
CA CYS A 213 -5.87 19.75 -8.42
C CYS A 213 -4.34 19.62 -8.40
N HIS A 214 -3.64 20.65 -8.88
CA HIS A 214 -2.18 20.71 -8.89
C HIS A 214 -1.59 20.79 -7.47
N LYS A 215 -2.18 21.60 -6.59
CA LYS A 215 -1.77 21.69 -5.18
C LYS A 215 -1.86 20.34 -4.49
N GLU A 216 -2.94 19.60 -4.71
CA GLU A 216 -3.11 18.25 -4.16
C GLU A 216 -2.02 17.30 -4.64
N TRP A 217 -1.77 17.26 -5.96
CA TRP A 217 -0.70 16.46 -6.55
C TRP A 217 0.67 16.77 -5.93
N MET A 218 1.01 18.06 -5.83
CA MET A 218 2.32 18.50 -5.34
C MET A 218 2.51 18.11 -3.87
N GLU A 219 1.51 18.37 -3.03
CA GLU A 219 1.55 18.05 -1.60
C GLU A 219 1.60 16.54 -1.34
N SER A 220 0.85 15.75 -2.11
CA SER A 220 0.87 14.29 -1.96
C SER A 220 2.15 13.69 -2.51
N PHE A 221 2.65 14.18 -3.65
CA PHE A 221 3.94 13.81 -4.23
C PHE A 221 5.10 14.05 -3.26
N ASP A 222 5.14 15.20 -2.57
CA ASP A 222 6.21 15.55 -1.65
C ASP A 222 6.29 14.63 -0.43
N ARG A 223 5.15 14.11 0.01
CA ARG A 223 5.07 13.12 1.10
C ARG A 223 5.37 11.72 0.58
N ALA A 224 4.78 11.37 -0.57
CA ALA A 224 4.95 10.09 -1.22
C ALA A 224 6.41 9.81 -1.57
N LYS A 225 7.15 10.81 -2.09
CA LYS A 225 8.57 10.64 -2.46
C LYS A 225 9.44 10.26 -1.26
N VAL A 226 9.14 10.79 -0.07
CA VAL A 226 9.87 10.46 1.17
C VAL A 226 9.45 9.07 1.67
N PHE A 227 8.15 8.81 1.75
CA PHE A 227 7.62 7.55 2.24
C PHE A 227 8.03 6.36 1.35
N GLN A 228 7.78 6.43 0.04
CA GLN A 228 8.11 5.35 -0.90
C GLN A 228 9.61 5.13 -1.04
N SER A 229 10.44 6.19 -1.04
CA SER A 229 11.90 6.00 -1.11
C SER A 229 12.44 5.28 0.13
N ARG A 230 11.92 5.58 1.33
CA ARG A 230 12.28 4.86 2.56
C ARG A 230 11.89 3.40 2.51
N LEU A 231 10.67 3.07 2.08
CA LEU A 231 10.25 1.67 1.90
C LEU A 231 11.11 0.92 0.89
N ALA A 232 11.43 1.55 -0.24
CA ALA A 232 12.31 0.98 -1.25
C ALA A 232 13.70 0.69 -0.67
N LEU A 233 14.31 1.65 0.03
CA LEU A 233 15.61 1.47 0.69
C LEU A 233 15.59 0.37 1.75
N VAL A 234 14.54 0.31 2.58
CA VAL A 234 14.37 -0.78 3.55
C VAL A 234 14.32 -2.12 2.84
N SER A 235 13.55 -2.25 1.75
CA SER A 235 13.46 -3.50 0.99
C SER A 235 14.79 -3.91 0.34
N ILE A 236 15.52 -2.94 -0.25
CA ILE A 236 16.83 -3.12 -0.89
C ILE A 236 17.87 -3.58 0.14
N ILE A 237 18.01 -2.84 1.24
CA ILE A 237 19.05 -3.09 2.26
C ILE A 237 18.79 -4.42 2.95
N SER A 238 17.53 -4.70 3.34
CA SER A 238 17.18 -5.97 3.96
C SER A 238 17.32 -7.15 2.99
N GLY A 239 17.00 -6.98 1.70
CA GLY A 239 17.20 -8.03 0.70
C GLY A 239 18.68 -8.33 0.44
N ALA A 240 19.52 -7.30 0.36
CA ALA A 240 20.97 -7.46 0.29
C ALA A 240 21.54 -8.13 1.55
N GLY A 241 21.05 -7.74 2.73
CA GLY A 241 21.40 -8.40 3.99
C GLY A 241 20.98 -9.87 4.03
N ALA A 242 19.78 -10.20 3.53
CA ALA A 242 19.31 -11.59 3.47
C ALA A 242 20.22 -12.45 2.57
N TYR A 243 20.68 -11.91 1.44
CA TYR A 243 21.67 -12.57 0.60
C TYR A 243 23.03 -12.72 1.29
N TYR A 244 23.49 -11.70 2.00
CA TYR A 244 24.73 -11.76 2.75
C TYR A 244 24.69 -12.85 3.84
N CYS A 245 23.58 -12.94 4.59
CA CYS A 245 23.38 -13.97 5.62
C CYS A 245 23.28 -15.38 5.03
N ASN A 246 22.52 -15.55 3.94
CA ASN A 246 22.33 -16.84 3.30
C ASN A 246 22.25 -16.69 1.77
N PRO A 247 23.37 -16.82 1.03
CA PRO A 247 23.39 -16.54 -0.41
C PRO A 247 22.39 -17.38 -1.21
N LYS A 248 22.26 -18.65 -0.86
CA LYS A 248 21.34 -19.58 -1.55
C LYS A 248 19.89 -19.17 -1.37
N LYS A 249 19.47 -18.88 -0.13
CA LYS A 249 18.07 -18.52 0.16
C LYS A 249 17.77 -17.04 -0.09
N GLY A 250 18.78 -16.18 0.01
CA GLY A 250 18.67 -14.73 -0.05
C GLY A 250 18.79 -14.13 -1.45
N LEU A 251 19.30 -14.89 -2.43
CA LEU A 251 19.45 -14.42 -3.83
C LEU A 251 18.16 -13.81 -4.40
N PRO A 252 16.96 -14.36 -4.16
CA PRO A 252 15.73 -13.76 -4.67
C PRO A 252 15.46 -12.36 -4.14
N PHE A 253 15.77 -12.12 -2.86
CA PHE A 253 15.62 -10.81 -2.23
C PHE A 253 16.68 -9.81 -2.71
N LEU A 254 17.88 -10.27 -3.05
CA LEU A 254 18.88 -9.42 -3.70
C LEU A 254 18.42 -9.01 -5.10
N VAL A 255 17.91 -9.96 -5.91
CA VAL A 255 17.43 -9.69 -7.26
C VAL A 255 16.22 -8.75 -7.23
N GLY A 256 15.23 -9.02 -6.36
CA GLY A 256 14.08 -8.16 -6.18
C GLY A 256 14.45 -6.76 -5.67
N GLY A 257 15.38 -6.68 -4.71
CA GLY A 257 15.96 -5.42 -4.24
C GLY A 257 16.64 -4.65 -5.38
N GLY A 258 17.43 -5.32 -6.21
CA GLY A 258 18.05 -4.74 -7.40
C GLY A 258 17.02 -4.18 -8.39
N LEU A 259 15.93 -4.92 -8.64
CA LEU A 259 14.83 -4.44 -9.47
C LEU A 259 14.13 -3.22 -8.87
N ILE A 260 13.85 -3.23 -7.56
CA ILE A 260 13.32 -2.05 -6.85
C ILE A 260 14.31 -0.88 -6.94
N ALA A 261 15.61 -1.11 -6.86
CA ALA A 261 16.61 -0.04 -6.97
C ALA A 261 16.57 0.68 -8.33
N THR A 262 16.10 0.02 -9.41
CA THR A 262 15.94 0.64 -10.73
C THR A 262 14.92 1.78 -10.75
N ILE A 263 14.01 1.87 -9.78
CA ILE A 263 13.04 2.97 -9.69
C ILE A 263 13.73 4.33 -9.50
N PHE A 264 14.89 4.36 -8.85
CA PHE A 264 15.62 5.59 -8.58
C PHE A 264 16.18 6.22 -9.86
N PRO A 265 17.00 5.51 -10.68
CA PRO A 265 17.45 6.05 -11.96
C PRO A 265 16.28 6.29 -12.92
N TYR A 266 15.26 5.43 -12.95
CA TYR A 266 14.05 5.71 -13.74
C TYR A 266 13.39 7.04 -13.32
N THR A 267 13.30 7.29 -12.00
CA THR A 267 12.73 8.54 -11.51
C THR A 267 13.56 9.74 -11.91
N LEU A 268 14.89 9.66 -11.76
CA LEU A 268 15.79 10.78 -12.05
C LEU A 268 15.88 11.10 -13.54
N PHE A 269 15.95 10.09 -14.40
CA PHE A 269 16.24 10.27 -15.82
C PHE A 269 14.99 10.27 -16.72
N VAL A 270 13.88 9.67 -16.27
CA VAL A 270 12.67 9.53 -17.08
C VAL A 270 11.50 10.27 -16.45
N LEU A 271 11.06 9.88 -15.26
CA LEU A 271 9.86 10.45 -14.64
C LEU A 271 10.03 11.95 -14.35
N LYS A 272 11.11 12.33 -13.67
CA LYS A 272 11.35 13.71 -13.24
C LYS A 272 11.38 14.72 -14.40
N PRO A 273 12.25 14.59 -15.41
CA PRO A 273 12.32 15.59 -16.48
C PRO A 273 11.07 15.63 -17.36
N ASN A 274 10.36 14.50 -17.52
CA ASN A 274 9.24 14.41 -18.45
C ASN A 274 7.88 14.76 -17.86
N SER A 275 7.71 14.74 -16.53
CA SER A 275 6.41 14.97 -15.90
C SER A 275 6.43 15.64 -14.52
N ILE A 276 7.54 15.65 -13.77
CA ILE A 276 7.62 16.42 -12.51
C ILE A 276 8.09 17.84 -12.78
N ASP A 277 9.29 18.00 -13.33
CA ASP A 277 9.92 19.32 -13.54
C ASP A 277 9.04 20.32 -14.30
N PRO A 278 8.24 19.91 -15.31
CA PRO A 278 7.37 20.84 -16.01
C PRO A 278 6.28 21.47 -15.13
N ILE A 279 5.88 20.82 -14.02
CA ILE A 279 4.79 21.29 -13.16
C ILE A 279 5.16 21.35 -11.67
N TYR A 280 6.41 21.12 -11.28
CA TYR A 280 6.77 21.14 -9.86
C TYR A 280 7.01 22.57 -9.32
N ASP A 281 7.60 23.43 -10.15
CA ASP A 281 7.83 24.82 -9.79
C ASP A 281 6.56 25.67 -9.99
N LYS A 282 6.20 26.45 -8.97
CA LYS A 282 4.97 27.27 -8.97
C LYS A 282 5.01 28.39 -10.02
N GLU A 283 6.16 29.02 -10.24
CA GLU A 283 6.30 30.08 -11.24
C GLU A 283 6.24 29.52 -12.66
N VAL A 284 6.87 28.37 -12.88
CA VAL A 284 6.80 27.66 -14.17
C VAL A 284 5.37 27.23 -14.46
N THR A 285 4.67 26.69 -13.45
CA THR A 285 3.29 26.23 -13.58
C THR A 285 2.33 27.39 -13.84
N ALA A 286 2.50 28.54 -13.18
CA ALA A 286 1.67 29.72 -13.35
C ALA A 286 1.71 30.31 -14.78
N ARG A 287 2.75 29.99 -15.57
CA ARG A 287 2.89 30.41 -16.98
C ARG A 287 2.24 29.43 -17.97
N LYS A 288 1.67 28.32 -17.50
CA LYS A 288 1.05 27.28 -18.34
C LYS A 288 -0.46 27.43 -18.34
N SER A 289 -1.08 27.10 -19.47
CA SER A 289 -2.53 26.94 -19.54
C SER A 289 -2.98 25.76 -18.68
N GLU A 290 -4.19 25.82 -18.14
CA GLU A 290 -4.78 24.75 -17.33
C GLU A 290 -4.73 23.37 -18.00
N GLY A 291 -5.05 23.29 -19.30
CA GLY A 291 -5.02 22.03 -20.06
C GLY A 291 -3.66 21.34 -20.01
N VAL A 292 -2.58 22.10 -20.18
CA VAL A 292 -1.19 21.59 -20.12
C VAL A 292 -0.85 21.08 -18.71
N VAL A 293 -1.31 21.76 -17.66
CA VAL A 293 -1.09 21.31 -16.27
C VAL A 293 -1.79 19.98 -16.03
N ARG A 294 -3.08 19.87 -16.38
CA ARG A 294 -3.87 18.64 -16.22
C ARG A 294 -3.29 17.47 -17.03
N GLU A 295 -2.94 17.70 -18.30
CA GLU A 295 -2.31 16.69 -19.15
C GLU A 295 -0.97 16.22 -18.57
N THR A 296 -0.18 17.13 -18.01
CA THR A 296 1.10 16.77 -17.39
C THR A 296 0.91 15.95 -16.11
N ILE A 297 -0.12 16.24 -15.30
CA ILE A 297 -0.47 15.44 -14.13
C ILE A 297 -0.92 14.03 -14.55
N ASP A 298 -1.72 13.89 -15.62
CA ASP A 298 -2.08 12.59 -16.18
C ASP A 298 -0.87 11.82 -16.71
N LYS A 299 0.00 12.50 -17.46
CA LYS A 299 1.27 11.94 -17.93
C LYS A 299 2.13 11.47 -16.75
N TRP A 300 2.19 12.23 -15.67
CA TRP A 300 2.89 11.82 -14.45
C TRP A 300 2.37 10.48 -13.92
N ASN A 301 1.06 10.27 -13.90
CA ASN A 301 0.47 9.01 -13.43
C ASN A 301 0.83 7.83 -14.33
N SER A 302 0.82 8.01 -15.65
CA SER A 302 1.27 6.97 -16.60
C SER A 302 2.75 6.60 -16.36
N TYR A 303 3.61 7.58 -16.09
CA TYR A 303 5.02 7.33 -15.77
C TYR A 303 5.18 6.70 -14.39
N HIS A 304 4.35 7.08 -13.41
CA HIS A 304 4.33 6.47 -12.09
C HIS A 304 3.95 4.98 -12.15
N MET A 305 3.05 4.59 -13.07
CA MET A 305 2.61 3.20 -13.27
C MET A 305 3.77 2.22 -13.45
N VAL A 306 4.90 2.65 -14.03
CA VAL A 306 6.11 1.83 -14.16
C VAL A 306 6.59 1.31 -12.80
N ARG A 307 6.45 2.10 -11.72
CA ARG A 307 6.78 1.64 -10.36
C ARG A 307 5.89 0.49 -9.92
N SER A 308 4.58 0.58 -10.19
CA SER A 308 3.62 -0.50 -9.91
C SER A 308 3.94 -1.75 -10.74
N ILE A 309 4.22 -1.59 -12.03
CA ILE A 309 4.56 -2.70 -12.94
C ILE A 309 5.86 -3.41 -12.54
N ILE A 310 6.86 -2.70 -12.01
CA ILE A 310 8.12 -3.30 -11.55
C ILE A 310 7.95 -3.94 -10.17
N THR A 311 7.36 -3.21 -9.22
CA THR A 311 7.36 -3.62 -7.81
C THR A 311 6.28 -4.65 -7.47
N PHE A 312 5.19 -4.74 -8.25
CA PHE A 312 4.16 -5.75 -8.06
C PHE A 312 4.65 -7.17 -8.33
N PRO A 313 5.30 -7.47 -9.49
CA PRO A 313 5.94 -8.76 -9.70
C PRO A 313 7.03 -9.08 -8.67
N VAL A 314 7.80 -8.09 -8.20
CA VAL A 314 8.81 -8.32 -7.14
C VAL A 314 8.14 -8.78 -5.85
N PHE A 315 7.12 -8.06 -5.38
CA PHE A 315 6.39 -8.43 -4.16
C PHE A 315 5.71 -9.81 -4.32
N VAL A 316 5.05 -10.05 -5.46
CA VAL A 316 4.46 -11.36 -5.78
C VAL A 316 5.53 -12.45 -5.77
N GLY A 317 6.69 -12.21 -6.36
CA GLY A 317 7.82 -13.13 -6.38
C GLY A 317 8.33 -13.46 -4.98
N TYR A 318 8.46 -12.48 -4.10
CA TYR A 318 8.81 -12.70 -2.69
C TYR A 318 7.79 -13.59 -1.98
N VAL A 319 6.50 -13.28 -2.12
CA VAL A 319 5.44 -14.06 -1.48
C VAL A 319 5.36 -15.49 -2.05
N LEU A 320 5.50 -15.66 -3.37
CA LEU A 320 5.58 -16.97 -4.02
C LEU A 320 6.78 -17.77 -3.49
N TYR A 321 7.94 -17.15 -3.44
CA TYR A 321 9.16 -17.78 -2.95
C TYR A 321 9.01 -18.25 -1.50
N LEU A 322 8.51 -17.39 -0.61
CA LEU A 322 8.26 -17.72 0.80
C LEU A 322 7.19 -18.82 0.94
N SER A 323 6.07 -18.72 0.23
CA SER A 323 5.00 -19.73 0.25
C SER A 323 5.41 -21.10 -0.32
N SER A 324 6.42 -21.13 -1.19
CA SER A 324 7.01 -22.38 -1.70
C SER A 324 8.00 -23.04 -0.73
N GLY A 325 8.37 -22.33 0.33
CA GLY A 325 9.44 -22.71 1.23
C GLY A 325 10.82 -22.66 0.62
N HIS A 326 11.09 -21.54 -0.06
CA HIS A 326 12.38 -21.26 -0.70
C HIS A 326 12.73 -22.24 -1.83
N LYS A 327 11.74 -22.93 -2.41
CA LYS A 327 11.94 -23.97 -3.43
C LYS A 327 11.79 -23.47 -4.87
N LYS A 328 10.96 -22.45 -5.11
CA LYS A 328 10.69 -21.93 -6.45
C LYS A 328 11.15 -20.50 -6.57
N PHE A 329 12.23 -20.30 -7.32
CA PHE A 329 12.71 -18.98 -7.70
C PHE A 329 12.30 -18.69 -9.14
N TRP A 330 11.34 -17.77 -9.30
CA TRP A 330 10.65 -17.42 -10.55
C TRP A 330 9.89 -18.58 -11.21
#